data_AF-A0A5P1EMP0-F1
#
_entry.id   AF-A0A5P1EMP0-F1
#
_cell.length_a   1.000
_cell.length_b   1.000
_cell.length_c   1.000
_cell.angle_alpha   90.00
_cell.angle_beta   90.00
_cell.angle_gamma   90.00
#
_symmetry.space_group_name_H-M   'P 1'
#
loop_
_entity.id
_entity.type
_entity.pdbx_description
1 polymer ?
#
loop_
_entity_poly.entity_id
_entity_poly.type
_entity_poly.pdbx_seq_one_letter_code
_entity_poly.pdbx_strand_id
1 'polypeptide(L)'
;MAIRTPTLTFTLFTSLSVALLSLYPQPYDLSHCLNLLLNPSFENLRLCFSDIDEHHHHKPPSSNQTTICSDFPPGIPPPDTDTTSFLCVDPNGCCNFTSVQSAVNAVQNFSSKRTVIWINEGVYYEKITVPVTKQNVTFQGQGFITTALGWNDTARTANGTFNSASVAVFGANFVAKNISFMNLAPIAQPGEVGAQAVAIRVAGDQAAFWGCGFFGGQDTLHDDKGRHYFKECFIQGSIDFIFGNGRSLYENCTIISVAKPVTPGAKVINGVVTAHGRSTGDDNTGFFFINCFVGGTGRIWLGRAWRPFARVVFAYTYMTDVIASEGWNDFNSPDRDQTVFFGEYRCSGPGANTTLRAAYGQQLNDTQASPFLNASYIDGDQWLQPFSLSIFSM
;
A
#
# COMPACT_ATOMS: atom_id res chain seq x y z
N MET A 1 -23.97 -23.05 1.37
CA MET A 1 -24.84 -21.96 1.89
C MET A 1 -24.31 -20.67 1.27
N ALA A 2 -24.96 -20.17 0.22
CA ALA A 2 -24.46 -19.06 -0.59
C ALA A 2 -24.64 -17.73 0.16
N ILE A 3 -23.53 -17.06 0.49
CA ILE A 3 -23.54 -15.73 1.09
C ILE A 3 -23.58 -14.71 -0.05
N ARG A 4 -24.61 -13.86 -0.03
CA ARG A 4 -24.85 -12.80 -1.01
C ARG A 4 -23.71 -11.77 -1.01
N THR A 5 -23.26 -11.42 -2.20
CA THR A 5 -22.13 -10.55 -2.58
C THR A 5 -22.35 -9.02 -2.67
N PRO A 6 -23.53 -8.39 -2.42
CA PRO A 6 -23.70 -6.97 -2.77
C PRO A 6 -23.07 -5.97 -1.79
N THR A 7 -22.70 -6.37 -0.58
CA THR A 7 -22.06 -5.49 0.41
C THR A 7 -20.55 -5.33 0.20
N LEU A 8 -19.88 -6.30 -0.43
CA LEU A 8 -18.43 -6.29 -0.66
C LEU A 8 -18.02 -5.32 -1.79
N THR A 9 -18.86 -5.22 -2.83
CA THR A 9 -18.65 -4.31 -3.96
C THR A 9 -18.81 -2.83 -3.56
N PHE A 10 -19.68 -2.53 -2.61
CA PHE A 10 -19.94 -1.16 -2.17
C PHE A 10 -18.77 -0.55 -1.38
N THR A 11 -18.16 -1.31 -0.46
CA THR A 11 -16.98 -0.86 0.30
C THR A 11 -15.74 -0.71 -0.60
N LEU A 12 -15.54 -1.61 -1.57
CA LEU A 12 -14.49 -1.50 -2.58
C LEU A 12 -14.64 -0.26 -3.46
N PHE A 13 -15.86 0.06 -3.92
CA PHE A 13 -16.09 1.26 -4.72
C PHE A 13 -15.83 2.55 -3.92
N THR A 14 -16.19 2.60 -2.63
CA THR A 14 -15.96 3.78 -1.79
C THR A 14 -14.48 4.05 -1.48
N SER A 15 -13.66 3.02 -1.26
CA SER A 15 -12.23 3.21 -0.98
C SER A 15 -11.44 3.62 -2.24
N LEU A 16 -11.80 3.06 -3.41
CA LEU A 16 -11.19 3.45 -4.69
C LEU A 16 -11.66 4.82 -5.19
N SER A 17 -12.93 5.20 -4.97
CA SER A 17 -13.44 6.51 -5.39
C SER A 17 -12.89 7.67 -4.54
N VAL A 18 -12.60 7.46 -3.26
CA VAL A 18 -11.87 8.43 -2.43
C VAL A 18 -10.44 8.64 -2.94
N ALA A 19 -9.77 7.57 -3.40
CA ALA A 19 -8.45 7.69 -4.02
C ALA A 19 -8.50 8.51 -5.33
N LEU A 20 -9.51 8.32 -6.19
CA LEU A 20 -9.71 9.13 -7.40
C LEU A 20 -10.01 10.62 -7.11
N LEU A 21 -10.82 10.91 -6.09
CA LEU A 21 -11.15 12.30 -5.70
C LEU A 21 -9.95 13.06 -5.11
N SER A 22 -8.99 12.36 -4.51
CA SER A 22 -7.76 12.96 -3.98
C SER A 22 -6.72 13.30 -5.05
N LEU A 23 -6.86 12.79 -6.28
CA LEU A 23 -5.93 12.98 -7.38
C LEU A 23 -6.30 14.14 -8.33
N TYR A 24 -7.52 14.70 -8.22
CA TYR A 24 -8.00 15.81 -9.07
C TYR A 24 -8.81 16.84 -8.28
N PRO A 25 -8.18 17.92 -7.76
CA PRO A 25 -8.91 19.02 -7.17
C PRO A 25 -9.12 20.10 -8.23
N GLN A 26 -10.27 20.18 -8.90
CA GLN A 26 -10.74 21.40 -9.60
C GLN A 26 -12.27 21.34 -9.86
N PRO A 27 -12.95 22.49 -10.03
CA PRO A 27 -14.25 22.73 -9.44
C PRO A 27 -15.34 22.87 -10.50
N TYR A 28 -16.26 21.91 -10.60
CA TYR A 28 -17.53 22.15 -11.29
C TYR A 28 -18.71 21.46 -10.59
N ASP A 29 -19.75 22.29 -10.43
CA ASP A 29 -21.14 22.12 -9.96
C ASP A 29 -21.56 20.76 -9.37
N LEU A 30 -21.42 20.65 -8.05
CA LEU A 30 -21.87 19.50 -7.25
C LEU A 30 -23.39 19.50 -6.92
N SER A 31 -24.19 20.43 -7.45
CA SER A 31 -25.58 20.57 -6.99
C SER A 31 -26.53 19.49 -7.53
N HIS A 32 -26.20 18.83 -8.65
CA HIS A 32 -27.10 17.85 -9.24
C HIS A 32 -26.88 16.39 -8.77
N CYS A 33 -25.68 16.04 -8.33
CA CYS A 33 -25.36 14.69 -7.83
C CYS A 33 -25.67 14.49 -6.34
N LEU A 34 -25.78 15.57 -5.55
CA LEU A 34 -25.99 15.47 -4.11
C LEU A 34 -27.37 14.91 -3.72
N ASN A 35 -28.39 15.11 -4.54
CA ASN A 35 -29.77 14.74 -4.21
C ASN A 35 -30.10 13.25 -4.44
N LEU A 36 -29.17 12.46 -4.99
CA LEU A 36 -29.37 11.02 -5.24
C LEU A 36 -28.78 10.11 -4.17
N LEU A 37 -28.08 10.66 -3.17
CA LEU A 37 -27.48 9.89 -2.06
C LEU A 37 -28.43 9.62 -0.88
N LEU A 38 -29.72 9.99 -0.99
CA LEU A 38 -30.69 9.85 0.10
C LEU A 38 -31.78 8.79 -0.12
N ASN A 39 -31.80 8.04 -1.23
CA ASN A 39 -32.70 6.89 -1.38
C ASN A 39 -32.29 5.92 -2.51
N PRO A 40 -31.90 4.67 -2.24
CA PRO A 40 -31.48 3.74 -3.29
C PRO A 40 -32.63 2.84 -3.74
N SER A 41 -33.09 3.03 -4.98
CA SER A 41 -33.73 1.97 -5.77
C SER A 41 -32.92 1.72 -7.04
N PHE A 42 -32.82 0.44 -7.41
CA PHE A 42 -31.84 -0.14 -8.35
C PHE A 42 -31.88 0.37 -9.81
N GLU A 43 -32.78 1.27 -10.19
CA GLU A 43 -32.97 1.69 -11.59
C GLU A 43 -32.31 3.01 -11.99
N ASN A 44 -31.82 3.83 -11.06
CA ASN A 44 -31.32 5.18 -11.41
C ASN A 44 -29.82 5.26 -11.75
N LEU A 45 -29.09 4.14 -11.80
CA LEU A 45 -27.63 4.14 -12.02
C LEU A 45 -27.21 3.99 -13.49
N ARG A 46 -28.14 4.11 -14.45
CA ARG A 46 -27.86 3.95 -15.90
C ARG A 46 -27.70 5.26 -16.69
N LEU A 47 -27.77 6.43 -16.08
CA LEU A 47 -27.90 7.70 -16.80
C LEU A 47 -26.73 8.70 -16.66
N CYS A 48 -25.53 8.27 -16.25
CA CYS A 48 -24.37 9.19 -16.21
C CYS A 48 -23.27 8.90 -17.24
N PHE A 49 -23.42 7.90 -18.12
CA PHE A 49 -22.46 7.65 -19.20
C PHE A 49 -23.15 7.14 -20.47
N SER A 50 -23.91 8.00 -21.13
CA SER A 50 -24.22 7.86 -22.56
C SER A 50 -24.96 9.11 -23.03
N ASP A 51 -24.26 10.03 -23.69
CA ASP A 51 -24.87 10.97 -24.64
C ASP A 51 -23.77 11.61 -25.49
N ILE A 52 -23.28 10.84 -26.47
CA ILE A 52 -22.94 11.34 -27.81
C ILE A 52 -23.29 10.20 -28.78
N ASP A 53 -24.56 10.11 -29.20
CA ASP A 53 -24.97 9.30 -30.34
C ASP A 53 -25.17 10.24 -31.55
N GLU A 54 -24.30 10.12 -32.54
CA GLU A 54 -24.63 10.48 -33.93
C GLU A 54 -25.23 9.25 -34.63
N HIS A 55 -26.41 9.47 -35.20
CA HIS A 55 -27.22 8.46 -35.88
C HIS A 55 -26.54 7.84 -37.10
N HIS A 56 -26.29 6.52 -37.08
CA HIS A 56 -26.28 5.71 -38.30
C HIS A 56 -26.96 4.35 -38.12
N HIS A 57 -27.97 4.10 -38.94
CA HIS A 57 -28.62 2.81 -39.13
C HIS A 57 -27.69 1.85 -39.89
N HIS A 58 -27.40 0.65 -39.35
CA HIS A 58 -27.79 -0.64 -39.97
C HIS A 58 -27.17 -1.90 -39.33
N LYS A 59 -28.03 -2.93 -39.33
CA LYS A 59 -27.84 -4.39 -39.24
C LYS A 59 -27.54 -5.03 -37.87
N PRO A 60 -28.21 -6.16 -37.55
CA PRO A 60 -27.97 -6.89 -36.30
C PRO A 60 -26.61 -7.58 -36.39
N PRO A 61 -25.76 -7.52 -35.35
CA PRO A 61 -24.51 -8.23 -35.38
C PRO A 61 -24.80 -9.73 -35.26
N SER A 62 -24.19 -10.50 -36.16
CA SER A 62 -24.01 -11.93 -35.99
C SER A 62 -23.41 -12.21 -34.61
N SER A 63 -23.86 -13.27 -33.96
CA SER A 63 -23.34 -13.76 -32.69
C SER A 63 -21.87 -14.16 -32.80
N ASN A 64 -20.96 -13.19 -32.76
CA ASN A 64 -19.57 -13.45 -32.39
C ASN A 64 -19.60 -13.73 -30.89
N GLN A 65 -19.47 -15.01 -30.53
CA GLN A 65 -19.15 -15.38 -29.15
C GLN A 65 -17.77 -14.81 -28.84
N THR A 66 -17.71 -13.59 -28.32
CA THR A 66 -16.56 -13.12 -27.56
C THR A 66 -16.39 -14.10 -26.40
N THR A 67 -15.36 -14.93 -26.49
CA THR A 67 -14.99 -15.83 -25.40
C THR A 67 -14.57 -14.98 -24.20
N ILE A 68 -14.77 -15.48 -22.98
CA ILE A 68 -14.42 -14.76 -21.73
C ILE A 68 -12.94 -14.26 -21.73
N CYS A 69 -12.09 -14.88 -22.55
CA CYS A 69 -10.68 -14.57 -22.68
C CYS A 69 -10.33 -13.72 -23.92
N SER A 70 -11.32 -13.16 -24.64
CA SER A 70 -11.08 -12.38 -25.86
C SER A 70 -10.32 -11.08 -25.60
N ASP A 71 -10.40 -10.56 -24.38
CA ASP A 71 -9.74 -9.31 -23.96
C ASP A 71 -8.33 -9.56 -23.38
N PHE A 72 -7.92 -10.84 -23.31
CA PHE A 72 -6.61 -11.22 -22.81
C PHE A 72 -5.54 -10.95 -23.88
N PRO A 73 -4.49 -10.15 -23.61
CA PRO A 73 -3.51 -9.81 -24.63
C PRO A 73 -2.78 -11.06 -25.14
N PRO A 74 -2.64 -11.23 -26.47
CA PRO A 74 -1.93 -12.37 -27.02
C PRO A 74 -0.45 -12.35 -26.58
N GLY A 75 0.08 -13.53 -26.23
CA GLY A 75 1.49 -13.68 -25.83
C GLY A 75 1.80 -13.35 -24.37
N ILE A 76 0.77 -13.25 -23.51
CA ILE A 76 0.93 -13.17 -22.05
C ILE A 76 0.59 -14.53 -21.42
N PRO A 77 1.37 -15.01 -20.43
CA PRO A 77 2.69 -14.49 -20.09
C PRO A 77 3.69 -14.82 -21.21
N PRO A 78 4.81 -14.07 -21.32
CA PRO A 78 5.86 -14.39 -22.27
C PRO A 78 6.48 -15.77 -21.97
N PRO A 79 7.16 -16.40 -22.95
CA PRO A 79 7.82 -17.67 -22.74
C PRO A 79 8.97 -17.56 -21.74
N ASP A 80 9.27 -18.67 -21.06
CA ASP A 80 10.41 -18.80 -20.16
C ASP A 80 11.75 -18.53 -20.85
N THR A 81 12.71 -18.00 -20.08
CA THR A 81 14.10 -17.80 -20.47
C THR A 81 15.06 -18.58 -19.56
N ASP A 82 16.36 -18.48 -19.82
CA ASP A 82 17.38 -19.09 -18.97
C ASP A 82 17.41 -18.51 -17.56
N THR A 83 16.92 -17.28 -17.36
CA THR A 83 16.97 -16.56 -16.08
C THR A 83 15.60 -16.28 -15.48
N THR A 84 14.52 -16.38 -16.26
CA THR A 84 13.17 -16.01 -15.83
C THR A 84 12.15 -17.07 -16.25
N SER A 85 11.28 -17.46 -15.32
CA SER A 85 10.08 -18.25 -15.60
C SER A 85 8.83 -17.42 -15.42
N PHE A 86 7.77 -17.73 -16.16
CA PHE A 86 6.52 -17.00 -16.08
C PHE A 86 5.33 -17.91 -15.74
N LEU A 87 4.48 -17.44 -14.83
CA LEU A 87 3.18 -18.02 -14.51
C LEU A 87 2.12 -16.94 -14.72
N CYS A 88 0.90 -17.33 -15.08
CA CYS A 88 -0.22 -16.41 -15.19
C CYS A 88 -1.39 -16.83 -14.31
N VAL A 89 -2.03 -15.84 -13.70
CA VAL A 89 -3.20 -15.98 -12.85
C VAL A 89 -4.34 -15.13 -13.40
N ASP A 90 -5.48 -15.76 -13.65
CA ASP A 90 -6.70 -15.10 -14.10
C ASP A 90 -7.92 -15.70 -13.39
N PRO A 91 -8.73 -14.90 -12.68
CA PRO A 91 -9.83 -15.43 -11.88
C PRO A 91 -10.96 -16.01 -12.75
N ASN A 92 -11.01 -15.65 -14.03
CA ASN A 92 -12.01 -16.11 -15.00
C ASN A 92 -11.56 -17.38 -15.76
N GLY A 93 -10.35 -17.91 -15.47
CA GLY A 93 -9.84 -19.14 -16.06
C GLY A 93 -9.13 -18.98 -17.40
N CYS A 94 -8.73 -17.76 -17.76
CA CYS A 94 -7.99 -17.50 -19.01
C CYS A 94 -6.49 -17.83 -18.92
N CYS A 95 -6.02 -18.22 -17.74
CA CYS A 95 -4.66 -18.66 -17.49
C CYS A 95 -4.62 -20.01 -16.75
N ASN A 96 -3.42 -20.58 -16.63
CA ASN A 96 -3.20 -21.89 -16.00
C ASN A 96 -3.52 -21.92 -14.49
N PHE A 97 -3.62 -20.76 -13.85
CA PHE A 97 -4.00 -20.61 -12.45
C PHE A 97 -5.17 -19.64 -12.32
N THR A 98 -6.09 -19.94 -11.42
CA THR A 98 -7.20 -19.05 -11.04
C THR A 98 -6.99 -18.36 -9.69
N SER A 99 -5.98 -18.78 -8.93
CA SER A 99 -5.60 -18.17 -7.65
C SER A 99 -4.10 -17.90 -7.57
N VAL A 100 -3.73 -16.82 -6.89
CA VAL A 100 -2.34 -16.41 -6.72
C VAL A 100 -1.59 -17.38 -5.82
N GLN A 101 -2.22 -17.90 -4.75
CA GLN A 101 -1.55 -18.88 -3.90
C GLN A 101 -1.18 -20.16 -4.65
N SER A 102 -2.01 -20.61 -5.59
CA SER A 102 -1.70 -21.79 -6.40
C SER A 102 -0.50 -21.57 -7.32
N ALA A 103 -0.37 -20.38 -7.92
CA ALA A 103 0.81 -20.00 -8.68
C ALA A 103 2.07 -19.91 -7.80
N VAL A 104 1.97 -19.32 -6.60
CA VAL A 104 3.08 -19.30 -5.61
C VAL A 104 3.52 -20.72 -5.23
N ASN A 105 2.58 -21.64 -5.07
CA ASN A 105 2.90 -23.04 -4.75
C ASN A 105 3.69 -23.70 -5.88
N ALA A 106 3.39 -23.38 -7.14
CA ALA A 106 4.04 -23.93 -8.33
C ALA A 106 5.46 -23.39 -8.57
N VAL A 107 5.84 -22.24 -8.00
CA VAL A 107 7.21 -21.70 -8.07
C VAL A 107 8.22 -22.73 -7.51
N GLN A 108 9.34 -22.96 -8.20
CA GLN A 108 10.37 -23.88 -7.69
C GLN A 108 10.99 -23.35 -6.38
N ASN A 109 11.17 -24.24 -5.39
CA ASN A 109 11.85 -23.89 -4.14
C ASN A 109 13.33 -23.55 -4.40
N PHE A 110 13.80 -22.47 -3.77
CA PHE A 110 15.19 -21.98 -3.82
C PHE A 110 15.71 -21.77 -5.24
N SER A 111 14.81 -21.37 -6.15
CA SER A 111 15.17 -21.10 -7.55
C SER A 111 16.14 -19.92 -7.65
N SER A 112 17.21 -20.11 -8.43
CA SER A 112 18.07 -19.01 -8.87
C SER A 112 17.43 -18.18 -10.00
N LYS A 113 16.44 -18.74 -10.71
CA LYS A 113 15.65 -18.01 -11.70
C LYS A 113 14.60 -17.13 -11.01
N ARG A 114 14.34 -15.96 -11.58
CA ARG A 114 13.20 -15.14 -11.18
C ARG A 114 11.91 -15.76 -11.71
N THR A 115 10.90 -15.95 -10.87
CA THR A 115 9.57 -16.36 -11.35
C THR A 115 8.63 -15.16 -11.32
N VAL A 116 8.19 -14.72 -12.49
CA VAL A 116 7.19 -13.66 -12.64
C VAL A 116 5.81 -14.28 -12.68
N ILE A 117 5.00 -13.98 -11.66
CA ILE A 117 3.58 -14.31 -11.62
C ILE A 117 2.84 -13.09 -12.16
N TRP A 118 2.38 -13.19 -13.40
CA TRP A 118 1.48 -12.23 -14.02
C TRP A 118 0.08 -12.42 -13.45
N ILE A 119 -0.49 -11.36 -12.89
CA ILE A 119 -1.77 -11.37 -12.21
C ILE A 119 -2.68 -10.40 -12.95
N ASN A 120 -3.72 -10.91 -13.59
CA ASN A 120 -4.66 -10.09 -14.33
C ASN A 120 -5.45 -9.13 -13.45
N GLU A 121 -6.10 -8.16 -14.09
CA GLU A 121 -7.08 -7.32 -13.43
C GLU A 121 -8.17 -8.16 -12.74
N GLY A 122 -8.58 -7.70 -11.58
CA GLY A 122 -9.48 -8.42 -10.70
C GLY A 122 -9.14 -8.25 -9.23
N VAL A 123 -10.10 -8.68 -8.41
CA VAL A 123 -9.98 -8.72 -6.96
C VAL A 123 -9.85 -10.17 -6.53
N TYR A 124 -8.69 -10.55 -6.05
CA TYR A 124 -8.38 -11.89 -5.57
C TYR A 124 -8.59 -11.93 -4.07
N TYR A 125 -9.73 -12.48 -3.66
CA TYR A 125 -10.09 -12.64 -2.26
C TYR A 125 -9.52 -13.95 -1.70
N GLU A 126 -8.24 -13.93 -1.34
CA GLU A 126 -7.51 -15.07 -0.81
C GLU A 126 -6.38 -14.63 0.12
N LYS A 127 -6.02 -15.50 1.07
CA LYS A 127 -4.88 -15.30 1.96
C LYS A 127 -3.63 -15.90 1.34
N ILE A 128 -2.60 -15.09 1.16
CA ILE A 128 -1.40 -15.47 0.39
C ILE A 128 -0.17 -15.47 1.29
N THR A 129 0.65 -16.52 1.15
CA THR A 129 1.97 -16.60 1.77
C THR A 129 3.01 -16.97 0.72
N VAL A 130 4.03 -16.12 0.59
CA VAL A 130 5.27 -16.40 -0.15
C VAL A 130 6.32 -16.87 0.87
N PRO A 131 6.48 -18.18 1.10
CA PRO A 131 7.35 -18.67 2.17
C PRO A 131 8.83 -18.44 1.84
N VAL A 132 9.69 -18.60 2.85
CA VAL A 132 11.16 -18.40 2.73
C VAL A 132 11.81 -19.23 1.62
N THR A 133 11.19 -20.36 1.25
CA THR A 133 11.65 -21.25 0.18
C THR A 133 11.36 -20.70 -1.21
N LYS A 134 10.46 -19.74 -1.38
CA LYS A 134 10.08 -19.16 -2.68
C LYS A 134 10.76 -17.79 -2.85
N GLN A 135 12.04 -17.84 -3.22
CA GLN A 135 12.85 -16.64 -3.45
C GLN A 135 12.71 -16.15 -4.89
N ASN A 136 13.12 -14.91 -5.17
CA ASN A 136 13.12 -14.32 -6.51
C ASN A 136 11.73 -14.33 -7.19
N VAL A 137 10.66 -14.15 -6.43
CA VAL A 137 9.29 -14.08 -6.96
C VAL A 137 8.96 -12.63 -7.31
N THR A 138 8.33 -12.43 -8.47
CA THR A 138 7.71 -11.16 -8.86
C THR A 138 6.21 -11.33 -8.95
N PHE A 139 5.43 -10.48 -8.28
CA PHE A 139 4.02 -10.25 -8.59
C PHE A 139 3.91 -9.07 -9.56
N GLN A 140 3.34 -9.30 -10.73
CA GLN A 140 3.12 -8.27 -11.75
C GLN A 140 1.61 -8.14 -11.97
N GLY A 141 1.02 -7.05 -11.48
CA GLY A 141 -0.36 -6.67 -11.79
C GLY A 141 -0.46 -5.78 -13.02
N GLN A 142 -1.69 -5.40 -13.39
CA GLN A 142 -1.98 -4.50 -14.51
C GLN A 142 -2.20 -3.04 -14.09
N GLY A 143 -2.17 -2.75 -12.79
CA GLY A 143 -2.39 -1.44 -12.21
C GLY A 143 -2.84 -1.57 -10.76
N PHE A 144 -2.38 -0.68 -9.87
CA PHE A 144 -2.79 -0.77 -8.46
C PHE A 144 -4.29 -0.52 -8.26
N ILE A 145 -4.97 0.16 -9.19
CA ILE A 145 -6.43 0.34 -9.14
C ILE A 145 -7.21 -0.83 -9.76
N THR A 146 -6.58 -1.68 -10.58
CA THR A 146 -7.25 -2.73 -11.37
C THR A 146 -6.94 -4.14 -10.87
N THR A 147 -5.77 -4.37 -10.27
CA THR A 147 -5.38 -5.67 -9.70
C THR A 147 -5.19 -5.55 -8.19
N ALA A 148 -5.97 -6.31 -7.41
CA ALA A 148 -5.94 -6.26 -5.95
C ALA A 148 -5.95 -7.65 -5.31
N LEU A 149 -5.10 -7.85 -4.30
CA LEU A 149 -5.04 -9.03 -3.44
C LEU A 149 -5.55 -8.64 -2.06
N GLY A 150 -6.52 -9.38 -1.51
CA GLY A 150 -7.07 -9.01 -0.22
C GLY A 150 -7.72 -10.14 0.57
N TRP A 151 -7.71 -9.95 1.88
CA TRP A 151 -8.39 -10.76 2.89
C TRP A 151 -8.99 -9.83 3.95
N ASN A 152 -9.61 -10.35 5.00
CA ASN A 152 -10.30 -9.52 6.02
C ASN A 152 -10.03 -9.93 7.47
N ASP A 153 -8.91 -10.60 7.73
CA ASP A 153 -8.57 -10.98 9.10
C ASP A 153 -8.21 -9.76 9.94
N THR A 154 -8.62 -9.79 11.21
CA THR A 154 -8.11 -8.91 12.26
C THR A 154 -7.18 -9.68 13.18
N ALA A 155 -6.44 -8.99 14.04
CA ALA A 155 -5.64 -9.63 15.09
C ALA A 155 -6.49 -10.56 15.97
N ARG A 156 -7.76 -10.21 16.22
CA ARG A 156 -8.68 -11.07 16.96
C ARG A 156 -9.00 -12.36 16.20
N THR A 157 -9.34 -12.28 14.91
CA THR A 157 -9.72 -13.47 14.13
C THR A 157 -8.52 -14.35 13.80
N ALA A 158 -7.34 -13.76 13.65
CA ALA A 158 -6.11 -14.47 13.29
C ALA A 158 -5.22 -14.83 14.50
N ASN A 159 -5.66 -14.56 15.74
CA ASN A 159 -4.89 -14.79 16.96
C ASN A 159 -3.51 -14.08 16.95
N GLY A 160 -3.51 -12.80 16.59
CA GLY A 160 -2.36 -11.90 16.59
C GLY A 160 -2.27 -11.03 15.34
N THR A 161 -1.80 -9.79 15.51
CA THR A 161 -1.62 -8.82 14.41
C THR A 161 -0.84 -9.41 13.25
N PHE A 162 0.27 -10.09 13.53
CA PHE A 162 1.16 -10.61 12.49
C PHE A 162 0.52 -11.69 11.62
N ASN A 163 -0.47 -12.41 12.15
CA ASN A 163 -1.21 -13.46 11.46
C ASN A 163 -2.39 -12.90 10.65
N SER A 164 -2.76 -11.63 10.85
CA SER A 164 -3.88 -10.99 10.16
C SER A 164 -3.56 -10.58 8.72
N ALA A 165 -2.29 -10.69 8.30
CA ALA A 165 -1.83 -10.29 6.99
C ALA A 165 -2.60 -11.00 5.87
N SER A 166 -3.20 -10.22 4.96
CA SER A 166 -3.80 -10.75 3.73
C SER A 166 -2.73 -11.37 2.84
N VAL A 167 -1.56 -10.72 2.73
CA VAL A 167 -0.37 -11.25 2.06
C VAL A 167 0.82 -11.25 3.02
N ALA A 168 1.54 -12.37 3.13
CA ALA A 168 2.76 -12.48 3.91
C ALA A 168 3.94 -12.89 3.03
N VAL A 169 4.98 -12.06 2.97
CA VAL A 169 6.18 -12.27 2.15
C VAL A 169 7.37 -12.55 3.05
N PHE A 170 7.88 -13.78 2.98
CA PHE A 170 9.07 -14.23 3.70
C PHE A 170 10.24 -14.59 2.75
N GLY A 171 9.96 -14.81 1.47
CA GLY A 171 10.98 -15.05 0.44
C GLY A 171 11.81 -13.80 0.15
N ALA A 172 13.13 -13.96 0.04
CA ALA A 172 14.04 -12.88 -0.33
C ALA A 172 13.91 -12.50 -1.81
N ASN A 173 14.35 -11.29 -2.16
CA ASN A 173 14.34 -10.76 -3.54
C ASN A 173 12.93 -10.67 -4.15
N PHE A 174 11.92 -10.52 -3.30
CA PHE A 174 10.53 -10.37 -3.73
C PHE A 174 10.33 -9.04 -4.45
N VAL A 175 9.55 -9.05 -5.52
CA VAL A 175 9.18 -7.84 -6.25
C VAL A 175 7.67 -7.80 -6.41
N ALA A 176 7.06 -6.64 -6.20
CA ALA A 176 5.69 -6.38 -6.62
C ALA A 176 5.65 -5.12 -7.51
N LYS A 177 4.86 -5.19 -8.58
CA LYS A 177 4.67 -4.09 -9.51
C LYS A 177 3.19 -3.94 -9.85
N ASN A 178 2.69 -2.70 -9.83
CA ASN A 178 1.37 -2.32 -10.33
C ASN A 178 0.23 -3.19 -9.78
N ILE A 179 0.24 -3.44 -8.47
CA ILE A 179 -0.74 -4.29 -7.79
C ILE A 179 -1.05 -3.72 -6.41
N SER A 180 -2.26 -3.99 -5.92
CA SER A 180 -2.68 -3.58 -4.58
C SER A 180 -2.73 -4.73 -3.58
N PHE A 181 -2.34 -4.43 -2.35
CA PHE A 181 -2.51 -5.29 -1.18
C PHE A 181 -3.53 -4.64 -0.26
N MET A 182 -4.57 -5.39 0.12
CA MET A 182 -5.69 -4.86 0.89
C MET A 182 -5.99 -5.72 2.12
N ASN A 183 -6.35 -5.10 3.23
CA ASN A 183 -7.14 -5.74 4.28
C ASN A 183 -8.51 -5.09 4.32
N LEU A 184 -9.54 -5.91 4.11
CA LEU A 184 -10.94 -5.51 3.97
C LEU A 184 -11.71 -5.59 5.31
N ALA A 185 -11.01 -5.80 6.42
CA ALA A 185 -11.61 -5.66 7.74
C ALA A 185 -12.14 -4.22 7.96
N PRO A 186 -13.20 -4.04 8.75
CA PRO A 186 -13.68 -2.70 9.11
C PRO A 186 -12.58 -1.84 9.74
N ILE A 187 -12.54 -0.55 9.41
CA ILE A 187 -11.60 0.39 10.03
C ILE A 187 -11.92 0.50 11.53
N ALA A 188 -10.95 0.13 12.35
CA ALA A 188 -11.01 0.13 13.80
C ALA A 188 -11.39 1.51 14.37
N GLN A 189 -12.16 1.52 15.46
CA GLN A 189 -12.26 2.72 16.29
C GLN A 189 -11.01 2.89 17.17
N PRO A 190 -10.60 4.13 17.49
CA PRO A 190 -9.50 4.35 18.43
C PRO A 190 -9.76 3.62 19.75
N GLY A 191 -8.81 2.76 20.15
CA GLY A 191 -8.88 1.96 21.38
C GLY A 191 -9.56 0.59 21.25
N GLU A 192 -10.01 0.21 20.05
CA GLU A 192 -10.63 -1.10 19.83
C GLU A 192 -9.61 -2.25 19.97
N VAL A 193 -9.97 -3.26 20.77
CA VAL A 193 -9.06 -4.36 21.10
C VAL A 193 -9.11 -5.46 20.03
N GLY A 194 -7.96 -5.73 19.41
CA GLY A 194 -7.79 -6.80 18.44
C GLY A 194 -8.26 -6.46 17.02
N ALA A 195 -8.42 -5.18 16.72
CA ALA A 195 -8.91 -4.68 15.42
C ALA A 195 -7.79 -4.36 14.42
N GLN A 196 -6.52 -4.58 14.78
CA GLN A 196 -5.38 -4.47 13.85
C GLN A 196 -5.61 -5.39 12.66
N ALA A 197 -5.33 -4.93 11.45
CA ALA A 197 -5.69 -5.66 10.23
C ALA A 197 -4.67 -5.39 9.12
N VAL A 198 -3.70 -6.29 8.98
CA VAL A 198 -2.54 -6.12 8.09
C VAL A 198 -2.93 -6.43 6.65
N ALA A 199 -2.65 -5.51 5.72
CA ALA A 199 -2.81 -5.74 4.28
C ALA A 199 -1.67 -6.61 3.75
N ILE A 200 -0.44 -6.26 4.12
CA ILE A 200 0.74 -7.05 3.79
C ILE A 200 1.79 -6.99 4.90
N ARG A 201 2.42 -8.14 5.14
CA ARG A 201 3.60 -8.29 5.98
C ARG A 201 4.80 -8.65 5.12
N VAL A 202 5.89 -7.90 5.26
CA VAL A 202 7.14 -8.11 4.50
C VAL A 202 8.28 -8.37 5.47
N ALA A 203 8.84 -9.58 5.41
CA ALA A 203 9.92 -10.05 6.27
C ALA A 203 11.05 -10.74 5.50
N GLY A 204 10.94 -10.81 4.17
CA GLY A 204 11.98 -11.30 3.27
C GLY A 204 12.91 -10.15 2.86
N ASP A 205 14.22 -10.35 3.02
CA ASP A 205 15.21 -9.33 2.69
C ASP A 205 15.22 -8.99 1.19
N GLN A 206 15.60 -7.75 0.85
CA GLN A 206 15.73 -7.27 -0.53
C GLN A 206 14.39 -7.28 -1.30
N ALA A 207 13.31 -6.84 -0.65
CA ALA A 207 11.99 -6.74 -1.28
C ALA A 207 11.74 -5.35 -1.89
N ALA A 208 11.18 -5.28 -3.10
CA ALA A 208 10.90 -4.02 -3.77
C ALA A 208 9.47 -3.93 -4.32
N PHE A 209 8.87 -2.74 -4.20
CA PHE A 209 7.50 -2.44 -4.57
C PHE A 209 7.49 -1.19 -5.46
N TRP A 210 6.91 -1.30 -6.65
CA TRP A 210 6.83 -0.19 -7.62
C TRP A 210 5.40 0.04 -8.09
N GLY A 211 4.90 1.26 -7.91
CA GLY A 211 3.55 1.59 -8.35
C GLY A 211 2.48 0.75 -7.64
N CYS A 212 2.76 0.27 -6.43
CA CYS A 212 1.87 -0.60 -5.67
C CYS A 212 0.94 0.20 -4.76
N GLY A 213 -0.22 -0.38 -4.46
CA GLY A 213 -1.17 0.17 -3.51
C GLY A 213 -1.26 -0.64 -2.22
N PHE A 214 -1.44 0.03 -1.09
CA PHE A 214 -1.55 -0.59 0.24
C PHE A 214 -2.76 0.01 0.95
N PHE A 215 -3.80 -0.81 1.16
CA PHE A 215 -5.09 -0.35 1.67
C PHE A 215 -5.48 -1.07 2.95
N GLY A 216 -5.68 -0.31 4.03
CA GLY A 216 -6.12 -0.87 5.31
C GLY A 216 -6.56 0.21 6.29
N GLY A 217 -6.85 -0.22 7.51
CA GLY A 217 -7.19 0.63 8.64
C GLY A 217 -6.00 0.80 9.57
N GLN A 218 -6.04 0.10 10.71
CA GLN A 218 -4.92 0.05 11.64
C GLN A 218 -3.93 -1.04 11.21
N ASP A 219 -2.63 -0.75 11.27
CA ASP A 219 -1.53 -1.68 10.97
C ASP A 219 -1.50 -2.14 9.49
N THR A 220 -1.80 -1.26 8.52
CA THR A 220 -1.88 -1.62 7.08
C THR A 220 -0.64 -2.34 6.53
N LEU A 221 0.54 -1.71 6.62
CA LEU A 221 1.81 -2.21 6.08
C LEU A 221 2.71 -2.62 7.23
N HIS A 222 2.87 -3.93 7.42
CA HIS A 222 3.83 -4.49 8.37
C HIS A 222 5.17 -4.71 7.68
N ASP A 223 5.98 -3.65 7.63
CA ASP A 223 7.37 -3.63 7.20
C ASP A 223 8.29 -4.24 8.29
N ASP A 224 8.15 -5.55 8.47
CA ASP A 224 8.58 -6.33 9.65
C ASP A 224 10.11 -6.33 9.82
N LYS A 225 10.84 -6.84 8.83
CA LYS A 225 12.32 -6.94 8.86
C LYS A 225 12.93 -7.13 7.48
N GLY A 226 14.19 -6.72 7.32
CA GLY A 226 14.92 -6.80 6.06
C GLY A 226 15.11 -5.43 5.43
N ARG A 227 15.74 -5.41 4.25
CA ARG A 227 15.96 -4.23 3.42
C ARG A 227 14.87 -4.13 2.37
N HIS A 228 14.12 -3.04 2.38
CA HIS A 228 13.00 -2.87 1.46
C HIS A 228 13.02 -1.54 0.73
N TYR A 229 12.45 -1.54 -0.48
CA TYR A 229 12.30 -0.34 -1.31
C TYR A 229 10.86 -0.19 -1.78
N PHE A 230 10.26 0.96 -1.54
CA PHE A 230 8.92 1.31 -1.98
C PHE A 230 9.02 2.56 -2.85
N LYS A 231 8.68 2.45 -4.14
CA LYS A 231 8.75 3.57 -5.08
C LYS A 231 7.39 3.83 -5.71
N GLU A 232 6.98 5.09 -5.75
CA GLU A 232 5.73 5.51 -6.42
C GLU A 232 4.50 4.74 -5.89
N CYS A 233 4.54 4.37 -4.61
CA CYS A 233 3.49 3.59 -3.98
C CYS A 233 2.43 4.51 -3.36
N PHE A 234 1.19 4.02 -3.33
CA PHE A 234 0.09 4.62 -2.59
C PHE A 234 -0.15 3.83 -1.31
N ILE A 235 -0.06 4.46 -0.15
CA ILE A 235 -0.22 3.81 1.16
C ILE A 235 -1.30 4.54 1.94
N GLN A 236 -2.35 3.83 2.36
CA GLN A 236 -3.39 4.39 3.22
C GLN A 236 -3.60 3.62 4.53
N GLY A 237 -3.95 4.36 5.57
CA GLY A 237 -4.38 3.78 6.84
C GLY A 237 -4.70 4.81 7.91
N SER A 238 -4.88 4.34 9.14
CA SER A 238 -5.30 5.16 10.28
C SER A 238 -4.22 5.20 11.35
N ILE A 239 -4.16 4.20 12.22
CA ILE A 239 -3.17 4.07 13.30
C ILE A 239 -2.05 3.11 12.86
N ASP A 240 -0.80 3.50 13.11
CA ASP A 240 0.42 2.72 12.91
C ASP A 240 0.48 2.04 11.53
N PHE A 241 -0.01 2.72 10.50
CA PHE A 241 -0.30 2.03 9.25
C PHE A 241 0.94 1.73 8.41
N ILE A 242 2.12 2.22 8.81
CA ILE A 242 3.44 1.72 8.40
C ILE A 242 4.21 1.37 9.67
N PHE A 243 4.39 0.09 9.97
CA PHE A 243 5.03 -0.34 11.23
C PHE A 243 5.93 -1.55 11.04
N GLY A 244 6.82 -1.79 12.00
CA GLY A 244 7.80 -2.88 11.93
C GLY A 244 9.22 -2.41 12.20
N ASN A 245 10.21 -3.25 11.88
CA ASN A 245 11.63 -3.02 12.11
C ASN A 245 12.46 -3.15 10.81
N GLY A 246 11.86 -2.90 9.65
CA GLY A 246 12.58 -2.84 8.38
C GLY A 246 13.66 -1.75 8.32
N ARG A 247 14.63 -1.94 7.41
CA ARG A 247 15.56 -0.92 6.91
C ARG A 247 15.07 -0.53 5.53
N SER A 248 14.26 0.52 5.46
CA SER A 248 13.40 0.74 4.30
C SER A 248 13.48 2.16 3.77
N LEU A 249 13.51 2.26 2.45
CA LEU A 249 13.42 3.52 1.72
C LEU A 249 12.08 3.59 0.98
N TYR A 250 11.33 4.65 1.26
CA TYR A 250 10.09 5.03 0.61
C TYR A 250 10.36 6.26 -0.24
N GLU A 251 10.27 6.15 -1.56
CA GLU A 251 10.62 7.21 -2.50
C GLU A 251 9.41 7.57 -3.36
N ASN A 252 9.11 8.86 -3.49
CA ASN A 252 7.99 9.37 -4.28
C ASN A 252 6.64 8.72 -3.94
N CYS A 253 6.43 8.34 -2.68
CA CYS A 253 5.20 7.68 -2.24
C CYS A 253 4.12 8.69 -1.82
N THR A 254 2.87 8.33 -2.03
CA THR A 254 1.69 9.07 -1.55
C THR A 254 1.14 8.37 -0.32
N ILE A 255 1.12 9.06 0.81
CA ILE A 255 0.77 8.53 2.13
C ILE A 255 -0.48 9.24 2.63
N ILE A 256 -1.60 8.50 2.74
CA ILE A 256 -2.92 9.06 3.02
C ILE A 256 -3.48 8.49 4.32
N SER A 257 -3.71 9.36 5.30
CA SER A 257 -4.49 8.98 6.47
C SER A 257 -5.98 8.97 6.16
N VAL A 258 -6.64 7.89 6.57
CA VAL A 258 -8.11 7.74 6.55
C VAL A 258 -8.69 7.77 7.97
N ALA A 259 -7.96 8.35 8.92
CA ALA A 259 -8.46 8.59 10.27
C ALA A 259 -9.69 9.52 10.22
N LYS A 260 -10.63 9.34 11.16
CA LYS A 260 -11.86 10.14 11.18
C LYS A 260 -11.52 11.64 11.28
N PRO A 261 -12.20 12.53 10.53
CA PRO A 261 -12.05 13.96 10.73
C PRO A 261 -12.26 14.35 12.19
N VAL A 262 -11.44 15.27 12.70
CA VAL A 262 -11.60 15.83 14.04
C VAL A 262 -12.16 17.24 13.95
N THR A 263 -12.88 17.69 14.97
CA THR A 263 -13.33 19.08 15.05
C THR A 263 -12.12 20.02 15.17
N PRO A 264 -12.16 21.23 14.57
CA PRO A 264 -11.09 22.22 14.74
C PRO A 264 -10.76 22.44 16.22
N GLY A 265 -9.47 22.45 16.56
CA GLY A 265 -8.98 22.61 17.93
C GLY A 265 -9.01 21.35 18.81
N ALA A 266 -9.52 20.22 18.30
CA ALA A 266 -9.42 18.95 19.01
C ALA A 266 -7.95 18.54 19.21
N LYS A 267 -7.64 18.06 20.42
CA LYS A 267 -6.30 17.58 20.78
C LYS A 267 -6.11 16.07 20.57
N VAL A 268 -7.20 15.34 20.35
CA VAL A 268 -7.16 13.89 20.18
C VAL A 268 -6.38 13.54 18.92
N ILE A 269 -5.45 12.60 19.07
CA ILE A 269 -4.75 11.98 17.96
C ILE A 269 -5.49 10.71 17.59
N ASN A 270 -5.80 10.56 16.31
CA ASN A 270 -6.54 9.41 15.82
C ASN A 270 -5.95 8.82 14.53
N GLY A 271 -4.77 9.28 14.12
CA GLY A 271 -3.95 8.64 13.12
C GLY A 271 -2.47 8.71 13.47
N VAL A 272 -1.70 7.72 12.99
CA VAL A 272 -0.25 7.67 13.16
C VAL A 272 0.32 7.04 11.90
N VAL A 273 1.19 7.77 11.21
CA VAL A 273 1.79 7.27 9.97
C VAL A 273 2.73 6.11 10.25
N THR A 274 3.69 6.30 11.16
CA THR A 274 4.72 5.30 11.43
C THR A 274 4.75 4.79 12.87
N ALA A 275 5.05 3.50 13.04
CA ALA A 275 5.39 2.91 14.34
C ALA A 275 6.64 2.03 14.21
N HIS A 276 7.81 2.66 14.29
CA HIS A 276 9.09 1.96 14.07
C HIS A 276 9.55 1.20 15.32
N GLY A 277 9.98 -0.04 15.09
CA GLY A 277 10.21 -1.07 16.09
C GLY A 277 11.67 -1.38 16.40
N ARG A 278 12.60 -0.45 16.14
CA ARG A 278 14.01 -0.65 16.47
C ARG A 278 14.27 -0.70 17.97
N SER A 279 14.88 -1.79 18.41
CA SER A 279 14.99 -2.12 19.84
C SER A 279 16.36 -1.83 20.44
N THR A 280 17.41 -1.72 19.61
CA THR A 280 18.77 -1.42 20.07
C THR A 280 19.46 -0.37 19.19
N GLY A 281 20.47 0.30 19.75
CA GLY A 281 21.32 1.24 19.02
C GLY A 281 22.23 0.60 17.97
N ASP A 282 22.46 -0.71 18.06
CA ASP A 282 23.34 -1.47 17.15
C ASP A 282 22.61 -1.88 15.86
N ASP A 283 21.28 -2.04 15.91
CA ASP A 283 20.47 -2.39 14.75
C ASP A 283 20.58 -1.30 13.67
N ASN A 284 20.86 -1.62 12.41
CA ASN A 284 20.86 -0.61 11.34
C ASN A 284 19.50 -0.50 10.62
N THR A 285 18.39 -0.49 11.36
CA THR A 285 17.02 -0.44 10.80
C THR A 285 16.42 0.96 10.91
N GLY A 286 15.38 1.26 10.13
CA GLY A 286 14.81 2.61 10.05
C GLY A 286 13.87 2.74 8.87
N PHE A 287 12.89 3.65 8.98
CA PHE A 287 12.05 4.05 7.86
C PHE A 287 12.48 5.42 7.35
N PHE A 288 12.76 5.51 6.07
CA PHE A 288 13.15 6.76 5.46
C PHE A 288 12.28 7.11 4.25
N PHE A 289 11.75 8.33 4.25
CA PHE A 289 10.83 8.84 3.23
C PHE A 289 11.48 9.98 2.46
N ILE A 290 11.57 9.87 1.13
CA ILE A 290 12.13 10.89 0.22
C ILE A 290 11.07 11.32 -0.78
N ASN A 291 10.89 12.64 -0.93
CA ASN A 291 10.00 13.23 -1.95
C ASN A 291 8.57 12.68 -1.86
N CYS A 292 8.12 12.33 -0.65
CA CYS A 292 6.80 11.79 -0.43
C CYS A 292 5.76 12.92 -0.25
N PHE A 293 4.50 12.53 -0.32
CA PHE A 293 3.36 13.34 0.09
C PHE A 293 2.69 12.69 1.31
N VAL A 294 2.36 13.48 2.33
CA VAL A 294 1.57 13.04 3.50
C VAL A 294 0.33 13.91 3.66
N GLY A 295 -0.85 13.28 3.63
CA GLY A 295 -2.12 13.98 3.88
C GLY A 295 -3.29 13.08 4.21
N GLY A 296 -4.51 13.52 3.89
CA GLY A 296 -5.74 12.78 4.16
C GLY A 296 -6.66 13.46 5.17
N THR A 297 -7.14 12.70 6.16
CA THR A 297 -8.08 13.19 7.19
C THR A 297 -7.62 12.86 8.60
N GLY A 298 -8.23 13.54 9.58
CA GLY A 298 -7.96 13.35 11.01
C GLY A 298 -6.89 14.28 11.55
N ARG A 299 -6.37 13.95 12.74
CA ARG A 299 -5.23 14.65 13.36
C ARG A 299 -4.19 13.61 13.71
N ILE A 300 -3.05 13.68 13.04
CA ILE A 300 -2.13 12.53 12.97
C ILE A 300 -0.71 12.89 13.38
N TRP A 301 0.01 11.91 13.92
CA TRP A 301 1.46 11.98 14.08
C TRP A 301 2.19 11.41 12.86
N LEU A 302 3.35 11.97 12.56
CA LEU A 302 4.34 11.41 11.64
C LEU A 302 4.82 10.03 12.13
N GLY A 303 4.94 9.86 13.44
CA GLY A 303 5.26 8.57 13.99
C GLY A 303 5.21 8.48 15.50
N ARG A 304 5.22 7.24 15.99
CA ARG A 304 5.46 6.95 17.40
C ARG A 304 6.46 5.83 17.64
N ALA A 305 7.15 5.88 18.78
CA ALA A 305 8.23 4.94 19.12
C ALA A 305 7.67 3.60 19.61
N TRP A 306 7.38 2.68 18.70
CA TRP A 306 6.93 1.33 19.10
C TRP A 306 7.99 0.62 19.96
N ARG A 307 9.28 0.89 19.70
CA ARG A 307 10.41 0.43 20.50
C ARG A 307 11.38 1.58 20.81
N PRO A 308 12.28 1.43 21.82
CA PRO A 308 13.03 2.55 22.37
C PRO A 308 13.95 3.29 21.38
N PHE A 309 14.50 2.61 20.38
CA PHE A 309 15.44 3.19 19.41
C PHE A 309 14.80 3.50 18.06
N ALA A 310 13.47 3.73 18.04
CA ALA A 310 12.70 4.00 16.83
C ALA A 310 13.38 5.06 15.96
N ARG A 311 13.53 4.78 14.66
CA ARG A 311 14.24 5.64 13.72
C ARG A 311 13.40 5.88 12.48
N VAL A 312 12.97 7.13 12.31
CA VAL A 312 12.13 7.57 11.19
C VAL A 312 12.63 8.91 10.70
N VAL A 313 12.81 9.06 9.39
CA VAL A 313 13.17 10.35 8.78
C VAL A 313 12.25 10.66 7.61
N PHE A 314 11.78 11.91 7.54
CA PHE A 314 11.10 12.47 6.37
C PHE A 314 12.00 13.52 5.72
N ALA A 315 12.32 13.36 4.44
CA ALA A 315 13.10 14.31 3.66
C ALA A 315 12.31 14.78 2.44
N TYR A 316 12.35 16.08 2.17
CA TYR A 316 11.69 16.70 1.01
C TYR A 316 10.21 16.32 0.88
N THR A 317 9.56 16.01 2.00
CA THR A 317 8.19 15.52 2.03
C THR A 317 7.23 16.69 2.17
N TYR A 318 6.18 16.70 1.34
CA TYR A 318 5.09 17.66 1.49
C TYR A 318 4.07 17.15 2.49
N MET A 319 3.72 17.95 3.49
CA MET A 319 2.84 17.59 4.59
C MET A 319 1.65 18.56 4.65
N THR A 320 0.44 18.04 4.50
CA THR A 320 -0.80 18.82 4.70
C THR A 320 -1.06 19.09 6.19
N ASP A 321 -2.07 19.88 6.50
CA ASP A 321 -2.42 20.38 7.84
C ASP A 321 -3.00 19.31 8.78
N VAL A 322 -3.14 18.06 8.31
CA VAL A 322 -3.50 16.91 9.16
C VAL A 322 -2.42 16.55 10.18
N ILE A 323 -1.17 16.94 9.93
CA ILE A 323 -0.06 16.67 10.84
C ILE A 323 -0.21 17.53 12.10
N ALA A 324 -0.35 16.85 13.23
CA ALA A 324 -0.36 17.46 14.54
C ALA A 324 0.94 18.24 14.78
N SER A 325 0.84 19.40 15.43
CA SER A 325 1.98 20.29 15.64
C SER A 325 3.13 19.64 16.42
N GLU A 326 2.80 18.74 17.36
CA GLU A 326 3.79 17.95 18.12
C GLU A 326 4.57 16.97 17.22
N GLY A 327 3.96 16.51 16.13
CA GLY A 327 4.53 15.66 15.07
C GLY A 327 4.82 14.21 15.48
N TRP A 328 5.35 14.00 16.68
CA TRP A 328 5.93 12.73 17.13
C TRP A 328 5.44 12.34 18.52
N ASN A 329 5.50 11.04 18.83
CA ASN A 329 5.20 10.54 20.17
C ASN A 329 6.13 9.37 20.57
N ASP A 330 6.76 9.44 21.73
CA ASP A 330 7.65 8.41 22.25
C ASP A 330 6.99 7.54 23.34
N PHE A 331 5.70 7.76 23.60
CA PHE A 331 4.93 7.30 24.76
C PHE A 331 5.25 8.02 26.09
N ASN A 332 5.77 9.25 26.04
CA ASN A 332 6.12 10.05 27.23
C ASN A 332 7.12 9.33 28.14
N SER A 333 8.13 8.72 27.54
CA SER A 333 9.13 7.89 28.17
C SER A 333 10.49 8.59 28.12
N PRO A 334 10.97 9.21 29.22
CA PRO A 334 12.22 9.97 29.22
C PRO A 334 13.46 9.22 28.72
N ASP A 335 13.51 7.89 28.90
CA ASP A 335 14.60 7.05 28.38
C ASP A 335 14.62 6.99 26.84
N ARG A 336 13.46 7.16 26.20
CA ARG A 336 13.29 7.13 24.74
C ARG A 336 13.62 8.46 24.11
N ASP A 337 13.37 9.57 24.78
CA ASP A 337 13.75 10.91 24.33
C ASP A 337 15.22 10.99 23.88
N GLN A 338 16.10 10.22 24.54
CA GLN A 338 17.54 10.19 24.28
C GLN A 338 17.95 9.19 23.18
N THR A 339 17.08 8.25 22.81
CA THR A 339 17.43 7.10 21.98
C THR A 339 16.66 7.02 20.66
N VAL A 340 15.50 7.68 20.55
CA VAL A 340 14.78 7.80 19.28
C VAL A 340 15.52 8.72 18.30
N PHE A 341 15.37 8.44 17.01
CA PHE A 341 15.84 9.31 15.94
C PHE A 341 14.68 9.65 15.03
N PHE A 342 13.99 10.75 15.34
CA PHE A 342 12.91 11.29 14.53
C PHE A 342 13.37 12.56 13.83
N GLY A 343 13.54 12.48 12.50
CA GLY A 343 14.13 13.54 11.70
C GLY A 343 13.19 14.10 10.65
N GLU A 344 13.20 15.41 10.47
CA GLU A 344 12.61 16.09 9.31
C GLU A 344 13.73 16.87 8.60
N TYR A 345 13.79 16.78 7.27
CA TYR A 345 14.78 17.48 6.44
C TYR A 345 14.13 18.13 5.24
N ARG A 346 14.11 19.48 5.22
CA ARG A 346 13.55 20.27 4.11
C ARG A 346 12.12 19.84 3.70
N CYS A 347 11.30 19.45 4.67
CA CYS A 347 9.88 19.19 4.46
C CYS A 347 9.12 20.51 4.23
N SER A 348 7.98 20.44 3.56
CA SER A 348 7.19 21.62 3.18
C SER A 348 5.70 21.39 3.35
N GLY A 349 4.89 22.45 3.19
CA GLY A 349 3.44 22.41 3.38
C GLY A 349 3.00 22.82 4.80
N PRO A 350 1.69 23.00 5.02
CA PRO A 350 1.16 23.54 6.27
C PRO A 350 1.42 22.65 7.49
N GLY A 351 1.55 21.34 7.32
CA GLY A 351 1.89 20.40 8.40
C GLY A 351 3.38 20.35 8.76
N ALA A 352 4.25 20.94 7.94
CA ALA A 352 5.71 20.92 8.14
C ALA A 352 6.22 22.03 9.07
N ASN A 353 5.34 22.80 9.73
CA ASN A 353 5.77 23.77 10.73
C ASN A 353 6.29 23.05 11.98
N THR A 354 7.56 23.32 12.33
CA THR A 354 8.29 22.59 13.36
C THR A 354 8.38 23.31 14.70
N THR A 355 7.82 24.52 14.82
CA THR A 355 7.92 25.36 16.04
C THR A 355 7.42 24.68 17.32
N LEU A 356 6.45 23.78 17.20
CA LEU A 356 5.81 23.09 18.33
C LEU A 356 6.07 21.58 18.33
N ARG A 357 7.08 21.10 17.59
CA ARG A 357 7.45 19.68 17.58
C ARG A 357 7.88 19.24 18.97
N ALA A 358 7.70 17.95 19.24
CA ALA A 358 8.28 17.31 20.42
C ALA A 358 9.79 17.56 20.48
N ALA A 359 10.34 17.77 21.68
CA ALA A 359 11.73 18.20 21.86
C ALA A 359 12.78 17.21 21.34
N TYR A 360 12.43 15.92 21.26
CA TYR A 360 13.26 14.85 20.69
C TYR A 360 13.12 14.72 19.15
N GLY A 361 12.21 15.46 18.53
CA GLY A 361 12.13 15.60 17.07
C GLY A 361 13.20 16.56 16.56
N GLN A 362 13.91 16.16 15.51
CA GLN A 362 15.09 16.87 15.02
C GLN A 362 14.86 17.46 13.63
N GLN A 363 15.24 18.73 13.46
CA GLN A 363 15.47 19.30 12.13
C GLN A 363 16.89 18.95 11.71
N LEU A 364 17.00 18.11 10.69
CA LEU A 364 18.31 17.65 10.22
C LEU A 364 18.97 18.73 9.37
N ASN A 365 20.30 18.84 9.47
CA ASN A 365 21.11 19.55 8.48
C ASN A 365 21.55 18.62 7.34
N ASP A 366 22.19 19.19 6.33
CA ASP A 366 22.65 18.47 5.13
C ASP A 366 23.54 17.26 5.48
N THR A 367 24.47 17.42 6.43
CA THR A 367 25.36 16.34 6.87
C THR A 367 24.60 15.21 7.55
N GLN A 368 23.69 15.53 8.47
CA GLN A 368 22.87 14.55 9.17
C GLN A 368 21.90 13.81 8.25
N ALA A 369 21.35 14.51 7.25
CA ALA A 369 20.40 13.92 6.31
C ALA A 369 21.09 13.04 5.25
N SER A 370 22.28 13.44 4.78
CA SER A 370 22.97 12.82 3.64
C SER A 370 23.06 11.28 3.64
N PRO A 371 23.27 10.56 4.77
CA PRO A 371 23.35 9.10 4.76
C PRO A 371 22.03 8.42 4.41
N PHE A 372 20.91 9.15 4.54
CA PHE A 372 19.59 8.62 4.31
C PHE A 372 19.14 8.88 2.87
N LEU A 373 19.50 10.03 2.27
CA LEU A 373 18.93 10.62 1.02
C LEU A 373 19.01 9.79 -0.28
N ASN A 374 19.45 8.54 -0.27
CA ASN A 374 19.50 7.70 -1.47
C ASN A 374 19.42 6.19 -1.15
N ALA A 375 19.32 5.38 -2.19
CA ALA A 375 19.18 3.93 -2.09
C ALA A 375 20.40 3.21 -1.46
N SER A 376 21.57 3.86 -1.32
CA SER A 376 22.68 3.27 -0.56
C SER A 376 22.32 3.08 0.91
N TYR A 377 21.35 3.84 1.45
CA TYR A 377 20.81 3.57 2.79
C TYR A 377 20.26 2.15 2.93
N ILE A 378 19.81 1.50 1.86
CA ILE A 378 19.32 0.11 1.87
C ILE A 378 20.28 -0.84 1.14
N ASP A 379 21.53 -0.43 0.92
CA ASP A 379 22.50 -1.13 0.07
C ASP A 379 21.95 -1.43 -1.34
N GLY A 380 21.12 -0.52 -1.88
CA GLY A 380 20.36 -0.74 -3.12
C GLY A 380 21.25 -0.99 -4.33
N ASP A 381 22.47 -0.46 -4.33
CA ASP A 381 23.51 -0.75 -5.34
C ASP A 381 23.87 -2.24 -5.43
N GLN A 382 23.64 -3.02 -4.38
CA GLN A 382 23.97 -4.45 -4.33
C GLN A 382 22.85 -5.36 -4.84
N TRP A 383 21.60 -4.92 -4.81
CA TRP A 383 20.45 -5.83 -5.01
C TRP A 383 19.28 -5.22 -5.78
N LEU A 384 19.10 -3.90 -5.73
CA LEU A 384 17.96 -3.25 -6.35
C LEU A 384 18.18 -3.20 -7.87
N GLN A 385 17.39 -4.00 -8.59
CA GLN A 385 17.41 -3.97 -10.04
C GLN A 385 16.78 -2.67 -10.56
N PRO A 386 17.27 -2.10 -11.67
CA PRO A 386 16.64 -0.94 -12.29
C PRO A 386 15.16 -1.22 -12.59
N PHE A 387 14.32 -0.20 -12.39
CA PHE A 387 12.91 -0.30 -12.77
C PHE A 387 12.79 -0.39 -14.29
N SER A 388 12.65 -1.60 -14.83
CA SER A 388 12.26 -1.80 -16.23
C SER A 388 10.74 -1.71 -16.36
N LEU A 389 10.28 -0.73 -17.15
CA LEU A 389 8.92 -0.62 -17.69
C LEU A 389 8.65 -1.64 -18.79
N SER A 390 9.70 -2.17 -19.41
CA SER A 390 9.59 -3.08 -20.53
C SER A 390 9.76 -4.53 -20.07
N ILE A 391 8.62 -5.19 -19.86
CA ILE A 391 8.57 -6.66 -19.98
C ILE A 391 8.55 -7.06 -21.48
N PHE A 392 8.39 -6.09 -22.39
CA PHE A 392 8.22 -6.29 -23.84
C PHE A 392 9.37 -5.77 -24.72
N SER A 393 10.55 -5.47 -24.17
CA SER A 393 11.72 -5.12 -24.99
C SER A 393 12.84 -6.14 -24.80
N MET A 394 12.63 -7.35 -25.29
CA MET A 394 13.68 -8.23 -25.80
C MET A 394 13.09 -9.22 -26.79
#